data_AF-A0A381WUC0-F1
#
_entry.id   AF-A0A381WUC0-F1
#
_cell.length_a   1.000
_cell.length_b   1.000
_cell.length_c   1.000
_cell.angle_alpha   90.00
_cell.angle_beta   90.00
_cell.angle_gamma   90.00
#
_symmetry.space_group_name_H-M   'P 1'
#
loop_
_entity.id
_entity.type
_entity.pdbx_description
1 polymer ?
#
loop_
_entity_poly.entity_id
_entity_poly.type
_entity_poly.pdbx_seq_one_letter_code
_entity_poly.pdbx_strand_id
1 'polypeptide(L)'
;MFFVVIRYGFFGLLFPWISQWAVGAPNLLPAPAAALSMYTWLMMAAIAIYILSSEERSVDFMSPVHQFLKPQTSSLKKGIQLVVMVTIPLFGGWSYFDSNSPKMVSQTAVRIQHPTMPGSFEGMENPMRHPTEEQLEKFIAEQKELAEEAADDEEMEPVTVPNNMEEGRLALIAKWTEEGAALYAVNCRPCHGMQADGVGPMAVGWRLQPANFRDPGTIATIVEEYAFWRVSKGGPGLPSASTPWDSAMPIWDLDLTEDERWKLLLGEYFLAGVGPRQTEKLE
;
A
#
# COMPACT_ATOMS: atom_id res chain seq x y z
N MET A 1 38.71 -13.41 0.61
CA MET A 1 38.60 -13.78 -0.82
C MET A 1 37.60 -14.93 -1.02
N PHE A 2 37.69 -16.04 -0.28
CA PHE A 2 36.77 -17.19 -0.38
C PHE A 2 35.28 -16.83 -0.21
N PHE A 3 34.94 -15.97 0.75
CA PHE A 3 33.57 -15.48 0.98
C PHE A 3 32.99 -14.68 -0.20
N VAL A 4 33.81 -13.82 -0.82
CA VAL A 4 33.41 -13.00 -1.98
C VAL A 4 33.19 -13.91 -3.19
N VAL A 5 34.05 -14.90 -3.40
CA VAL A 5 33.91 -15.88 -4.48
C VAL A 5 32.66 -16.75 -4.30
N ILE A 6 32.35 -17.21 -3.08
CA ILE A 6 31.12 -17.97 -2.82
C ILE A 6 29.88 -17.08 -3.00
N ARG A 7 29.88 -15.88 -2.41
CA ARG A 7 28.72 -15.00 -2.46
C ARG A 7 28.38 -14.54 -3.88
N TYR A 8 29.37 -14.07 -4.63
CA TYR A 8 29.13 -13.55 -5.98
C TYR A 8 29.19 -14.64 -7.05
N GLY A 9 29.99 -15.70 -6.83
CA GLY A 9 30.09 -16.83 -7.76
C GLY A 9 28.91 -17.81 -7.66
N PHE A 10 28.69 -18.42 -6.49
CA PHE A 10 27.64 -19.44 -6.36
C PHE A 10 26.24 -18.84 -6.51
N PHE A 11 25.93 -17.78 -5.77
CA PHE A 11 24.59 -17.21 -5.79
C PHE A 11 24.32 -16.25 -6.95
N GLY A 12 25.37 -15.63 -7.49
CA GLY A 12 25.24 -14.72 -8.64
C GLY A 12 25.20 -15.45 -10.00
N LEU A 13 25.93 -16.56 -10.16
CA LEU A 13 26.06 -17.25 -11.44
C LEU A 13 25.42 -18.65 -11.45
N LEU A 14 25.64 -19.44 -10.40
CA LEU A 14 25.27 -20.86 -10.37
C LEU A 14 23.81 -21.08 -9.95
N PHE A 15 23.35 -20.38 -8.91
CA PHE A 15 21.98 -20.52 -8.38
C PHE A 15 20.88 -20.14 -9.39
N PRO A 16 20.96 -19.02 -10.14
CA PRO A 16 19.94 -18.66 -11.12
C PRO A 16 19.79 -19.72 -12.23
N TRP A 17 20.90 -20.35 -12.61
CA TRP A 17 20.93 -21.38 -13.62
C TRP A 17 20.33 -22.72 -13.12
N ILE A 18 20.72 -23.16 -11.93
CA ILE A 18 20.18 -24.39 -11.31
C ILE A 18 18.69 -24.25 -11.01
N SER A 19 18.27 -23.11 -10.45
CA SER A 19 16.86 -22.86 -10.12
C SER A 19 15.99 -22.76 -11.36
N GLN A 20 16.48 -22.14 -12.44
CA GLN A 20 15.78 -22.13 -13.72
C GLN A 20 15.58 -23.55 -14.26
N TRP A 21 16.63 -24.37 -14.27
CA TRP A 21 16.56 -25.76 -14.73
C TRP A 21 15.59 -26.60 -13.88
N ALA A 22 15.63 -26.46 -12.55
CA ALA A 22 14.79 -27.23 -11.63
C ALA A 22 13.28 -26.92 -11.77
N VAL A 23 12.93 -25.69 -12.12
CA VAL A 23 11.52 -25.22 -12.21
C VAL A 23 11.02 -25.16 -13.65
N GLY A 24 11.89 -25.36 -14.65
CA GLY A 24 11.53 -25.24 -16.07
C GLY A 24 11.17 -23.81 -16.48
N ALA A 25 11.73 -22.80 -15.80
CA ALA A 25 11.38 -21.41 -16.03
C ALA A 25 11.99 -20.86 -17.34
N PRO A 26 11.27 -19.98 -18.07
CA PRO A 26 11.77 -19.41 -19.33
C PRO A 26 12.93 -18.42 -19.15
N ASN A 27 13.09 -17.85 -17.95
CA ASN A 27 14.14 -16.88 -17.60
C ASN A 27 14.90 -17.31 -16.35
N LEU A 28 16.13 -16.79 -16.19
CA LEU A 28 16.93 -16.98 -14.97
C LEU A 28 16.19 -16.43 -13.75
N LEU A 29 16.03 -17.26 -12.74
CA LEU A 29 15.37 -16.85 -11.51
C LEU A 29 16.37 -16.10 -10.62
N PRO A 30 16.08 -14.84 -10.22
CA PRO A 30 16.97 -14.11 -9.36
C PRO A 30 17.01 -14.76 -7.97
N ALA A 31 18.21 -14.87 -7.39
CA ALA A 31 18.36 -15.37 -6.02
C ALA A 31 17.61 -14.46 -5.04
N PRO A 32 16.79 -15.01 -4.11
CA PRO A 32 16.04 -14.19 -3.17
C PRO A 32 16.99 -13.35 -2.30
N ALA A 33 16.85 -12.03 -2.38
CA ALA A 33 17.72 -11.08 -1.70
C ALA A 33 17.72 -11.29 -0.16
N ALA A 34 16.56 -11.67 0.39
CA ALA A 34 16.43 -11.99 1.80
C ALA A 34 17.31 -13.18 2.22
N ALA A 35 17.21 -14.32 1.53
CA ALA A 35 18.04 -15.50 1.80
C ALA A 35 19.53 -15.16 1.71
N LEU A 36 19.91 -14.41 0.69
CA LEU A 36 21.28 -13.93 0.50
C LEU A 36 21.79 -13.11 1.69
N SER A 37 20.97 -12.19 2.19
CA SER A 37 21.33 -11.37 3.35
C SER A 37 21.46 -12.23 4.61
N MET A 38 20.53 -13.17 4.85
CA MET A 38 20.54 -14.06 6.01
C MET A 38 21.80 -14.92 6.07
N TYR A 39 22.13 -15.62 4.99
CA TYR A 39 23.35 -16.46 4.96
C TYR A 39 24.64 -15.64 5.08
N THR A 40 24.64 -14.41 4.54
CA THR A 40 25.77 -13.47 4.70
C THR A 40 25.99 -13.12 6.16
N TRP A 41 24.92 -12.77 6.89
CA TRP A 41 24.97 -12.46 8.31
C TRP A 41 25.39 -13.68 9.15
N LEU A 42 24.84 -14.86 8.87
CA LEU A 42 25.22 -16.09 9.57
C LEU A 42 26.69 -16.46 9.37
N MET A 43 27.20 -16.32 8.14
CA MET A 43 28.61 -16.57 7.86
C MET A 43 29.52 -15.54 8.52
N MET A 44 29.15 -14.26 8.52
CA MET A 44 29.90 -13.23 9.23
C MET A 44 29.94 -13.51 10.73
N ALA A 45 28.82 -13.91 11.33
CA ALA A 45 28.75 -14.33 12.72
C ALA A 45 29.62 -15.56 12.99
N ALA A 46 29.56 -16.59 12.14
CA ALA A 46 30.38 -17.79 12.29
C ALA A 46 31.89 -17.49 12.20
N ILE A 47 32.31 -16.64 11.26
CA ILE A 47 33.70 -16.18 11.13
C ILE A 47 34.11 -15.37 12.35
N ALA A 48 33.25 -14.47 12.84
CA ALA A 48 33.53 -13.69 14.05
C ALA A 48 33.72 -14.61 15.26
N ILE A 49 32.83 -15.58 15.47
CA ILE A 49 32.96 -16.58 16.54
C ILE A 49 34.25 -17.39 16.38
N TYR A 50 34.58 -17.82 15.16
CA TYR A 50 35.81 -18.57 14.91
C TYR A 50 37.07 -17.76 15.25
N ILE A 51 37.13 -16.48 14.87
CA ILE A 51 38.24 -15.58 15.19
C ILE A 51 38.31 -15.31 16.71
N LEU A 52 37.17 -15.04 17.33
CA LEU A 52 37.08 -14.74 18.77
C LEU A 52 37.26 -15.97 19.66
N SER A 53 37.16 -17.18 19.13
CA SER A 53 37.31 -18.42 19.90
C SER A 53 38.74 -18.73 20.35
N SER A 54 39.76 -18.02 19.84
CA SER A 54 41.16 -18.22 20.21
C SER A 54 41.86 -16.87 20.32
N GLU A 55 42.60 -16.66 21.41
CA GLU A 55 43.41 -15.45 21.57
C GLU A 55 44.46 -15.33 20.47
N GLU A 56 45.11 -16.43 20.09
CA GLU A 56 46.09 -16.47 19.00
C GLU A 56 45.47 -15.98 17.68
N ARG A 57 44.28 -16.51 17.32
CA ARG A 57 43.57 -16.09 16.10
C ARG A 57 43.14 -14.62 16.14
N SER A 58 42.69 -14.14 17.29
CA SER A 58 42.28 -12.74 17.44
C SER A 58 43.46 -11.77 17.31
N VAL A 59 44.63 -12.13 17.87
CA VAL A 59 45.86 -11.35 17.79
C VAL A 59 46.40 -11.36 16.37
N ASP A 60 46.45 -12.52 15.71
CA ASP A 60 46.86 -12.64 14.31
C ASP A 60 45.95 -11.83 13.39
N PHE A 61 44.64 -11.85 13.64
CA PHE A 61 43.67 -11.07 12.87
C PHE A 61 43.89 -9.56 13.02
N MET A 62 44.19 -9.07 14.23
CA MET A 62 44.43 -7.64 14.50
C MET A 62 45.87 -7.18 14.19
N SER A 63 46.82 -8.10 14.07
CA SER A 63 48.24 -7.82 13.85
C SER A 63 48.49 -6.90 12.63
N PRO A 64 47.87 -7.11 11.45
CA PRO A 64 48.03 -6.21 10.31
C PRO A 64 47.57 -4.77 10.61
N VAL A 65 46.47 -4.59 11.35
CA VAL A 65 45.95 -3.27 11.72
C VAL A 65 46.93 -2.57 12.66
N HIS A 66 47.41 -3.27 13.67
CA HIS A 66 48.38 -2.71 14.61
C HIS A 66 49.71 -2.38 13.93
N GLN A 67 50.19 -3.25 13.04
CA GLN A 67 51.39 -3.00 12.23
C GLN A 67 51.21 -1.79 11.30
N PHE A 68 50.01 -1.61 10.74
CA PHE A 68 49.69 -0.46 9.89
C PHE A 68 49.67 0.85 10.67
N LEU A 69 49.14 0.87 11.89
CA LEU A 69 49.07 2.05 12.75
C LEU A 69 50.43 2.46 13.35
N LYS A 70 51.39 1.53 13.46
CA LYS A 70 52.74 1.86 13.95
C LYS A 70 53.45 2.86 13.02
N PRO A 71 54.32 3.72 13.57
CA PRO A 71 55.12 4.64 12.75
C PRO A 71 55.93 3.87 11.71
N GLN A 72 55.63 4.07 10.43
CA GLN A 72 56.37 3.43 9.35
C GLN A 72 57.74 4.09 9.17
N THR A 73 58.77 3.33 8.81
CA THR A 73 60.13 3.89 8.59
C THR A 73 60.34 4.35 7.15
N SER A 74 59.78 3.63 6.18
CA SER A 74 59.84 3.94 4.75
C SER A 74 58.94 5.12 4.37
N SER A 75 59.45 6.04 3.56
CA SER A 75 58.70 7.21 3.04
C SER A 75 57.44 6.80 2.27
N LEU A 76 57.50 5.73 1.47
CA LEU A 76 56.37 5.22 0.71
C LEU A 76 55.27 4.69 1.64
N LYS A 77 55.63 3.90 2.66
CA LYS A 77 54.68 3.34 3.63
C LYS A 77 54.03 4.42 4.48
N LYS A 78 54.77 5.46 4.86
CA LYS A 78 54.23 6.66 5.54
C LYS A 78 53.20 7.38 4.68
N GLY A 79 53.48 7.54 3.38
CA GLY A 79 52.54 8.15 2.42
C GLY A 79 51.24 7.36 2.31
N ILE A 80 51.32 6.05 2.15
CA ILE A 80 50.15 5.17 2.09
C ILE A 80 49.34 5.24 3.40
N GLN A 81 50.02 5.19 4.54
CA GLN A 81 49.38 5.29 5.85
C GLN A 81 48.60 6.60 6.02
N LEU A 82 49.21 7.72 5.63
CA LEU A 82 48.58 9.05 5.67
C LEU A 82 47.34 9.10 4.77
N VAL A 83 47.45 8.60 3.53
CA VAL A 83 46.34 8.58 2.57
C VAL A 83 45.14 7.84 3.18
N VAL A 84 45.34 6.63 3.69
CA VAL A 84 44.26 5.83 4.30
C VAL A 84 43.67 6.52 5.53
N MET A 85 44.50 7.11 6.40
CA MET A 85 44.04 7.83 7.59
C MET A 85 43.24 9.09 7.27
N VAL A 86 43.45 9.70 6.10
CA VAL A 86 42.72 10.89 5.65
C VAL A 86 41.46 10.49 4.86
N THR A 87 41.54 9.48 3.99
CA THR A 87 40.42 9.07 3.15
C THR A 87 39.32 8.40 3.94
N ILE A 88 39.62 7.58 4.96
CA ILE A 88 38.59 6.90 5.76
C ILE A 88 37.67 7.92 6.46
N PRO A 89 38.17 8.93 7.21
CA PRO A 89 37.31 9.95 7.81
C PRO A 89 36.60 10.83 6.79
N LEU A 90 37.25 11.20 5.68
CA LEU A 90 36.62 12.00 4.64
C LEU A 90 35.47 11.25 3.97
N PHE A 91 35.68 9.97 3.65
CA PHE A 91 34.64 9.14 3.05
C PHE A 91 33.50 8.86 4.04
N GLY A 92 33.82 8.56 5.30
CA GLY A 92 32.81 8.40 6.34
C GLY A 92 32.01 9.68 6.58
N GLY A 93 32.68 10.82 6.66
CA GLY A 93 32.03 12.13 6.81
C GLY A 93 31.18 12.51 5.60
N TRP A 94 31.67 12.25 4.38
CA TRP A 94 30.91 12.47 3.15
C TRP A 94 29.69 11.55 3.06
N SER A 95 29.83 10.26 3.36
CA SER A 95 28.72 9.31 3.36
C SER A 95 27.67 9.66 4.42
N TYR A 96 28.09 10.09 5.61
CA TYR A 96 27.20 10.61 6.64
C TYR A 96 26.48 11.87 6.17
N PHE A 97 27.21 12.83 5.61
CA PHE A 97 26.64 14.07 5.09
C PHE A 97 25.66 13.81 3.94
N ASP A 98 25.98 12.96 2.98
CA ASP A 98 25.08 12.63 1.86
C ASP A 98 23.81 11.89 2.33
N SER A 99 23.95 11.00 3.32
CA SER A 99 22.83 10.26 3.89
C SER A 99 21.91 11.12 4.76
N ASN A 100 22.48 12.11 5.47
CA ASN A 100 21.76 12.89 6.48
C ASN A 100 21.50 14.35 6.09
N SER A 101 22.13 14.86 5.02
CA SER A 101 21.88 16.23 4.57
C SER A 101 20.43 16.36 4.07
N PRO A 102 19.71 17.41 4.47
CA PRO A 102 18.38 17.66 3.95
C PRO A 102 18.44 17.84 2.43
N LYS A 103 17.88 16.89 1.69
CA LYS A 103 17.74 17.02 0.24
C LYS A 103 16.64 18.06 -0.01
N MET A 104 17.04 19.27 -0.42
CA MET A 104 16.11 20.31 -0.83
C MET A 104 15.49 19.92 -2.18
N VAL A 105 14.43 19.12 -2.13
CA VAL A 105 13.57 18.88 -3.27
C VAL A 105 12.72 20.15 -3.44
N SER A 106 13.02 20.96 -4.45
CA SER A 106 12.14 22.07 -4.79
C SER A 106 10.77 21.49 -5.17
N GLN A 107 9.70 22.00 -4.54
CA GLN A 107 8.33 21.64 -4.89
C GLN A 107 7.97 22.28 -6.24
N THR A 108 8.62 21.82 -7.32
CA THR A 108 8.26 22.23 -8.69
C THR A 108 7.08 21.39 -9.19
N ALA A 109 6.81 20.24 -8.56
CA ALA A 109 5.52 19.60 -8.66
C ALA A 109 4.52 20.42 -7.84
N VAL A 110 3.47 20.92 -8.50
CA VAL A 110 2.24 21.33 -7.82
C VAL A 110 1.93 20.26 -6.79
N ARG A 111 1.72 20.65 -5.53
CA ARG A 111 1.35 19.72 -4.45
C ARG A 111 -0.06 19.22 -4.74
N ILE A 112 -0.15 18.26 -5.66
CA ILE A 112 -1.36 17.57 -6.02
C ILE A 112 -1.65 16.63 -4.84
N GLN A 113 -2.60 17.02 -3.98
CA GLN A 113 -3.00 16.22 -2.82
C GLN A 113 -3.76 14.94 -3.24
N HIS A 114 -4.21 14.88 -4.50
CA HIS A 114 -5.01 13.80 -5.07
C HIS A 114 -4.49 13.51 -6.48
N PRO A 115 -3.79 12.38 -6.71
CA PRO A 115 -3.21 12.07 -8.01
C PRO A 115 -4.27 12.07 -9.11
N THR A 116 -3.90 12.47 -10.33
CA THR A 116 -4.85 12.49 -11.44
C THR A 116 -5.36 11.07 -11.74
N MET A 117 -6.68 10.90 -11.75
CA MET A 117 -7.32 9.65 -12.11
C MET A 117 -7.02 9.30 -13.58
N PRO A 118 -6.73 8.03 -13.91
CA PRO A 118 -6.57 7.61 -15.29
C PRO A 118 -7.87 7.76 -16.09
N GLY A 119 -7.75 8.12 -17.38
CA GLY A 119 -8.90 8.30 -18.28
C GLY A 119 -9.80 7.07 -18.44
N SER A 120 -9.35 5.87 -18.06
CA SER A 120 -10.19 4.66 -18.07
C SER A 120 -11.35 4.69 -17.07
N PHE A 121 -11.28 5.58 -16.06
CA PHE A 121 -12.33 5.77 -15.06
C PHE A 121 -13.17 7.03 -15.32
N GLU A 122 -12.77 7.87 -16.28
CA GLU A 122 -13.52 9.09 -16.62
C GLU A 122 -14.90 8.74 -17.17
N GLY A 123 -15.94 9.38 -16.64
CA GLY A 123 -17.33 9.17 -17.07
C GLY A 123 -17.98 7.87 -16.59
N MET A 124 -17.32 7.12 -15.70
CA MET A 124 -18.01 6.05 -14.99
C MET A 124 -19.07 6.65 -14.06
N GLU A 125 -20.26 6.07 -14.05
CA GLU A 125 -21.32 6.47 -13.12
C GLU A 125 -21.72 5.26 -12.29
N ASN A 126 -22.10 5.51 -11.05
CA ASN A 126 -22.57 4.46 -10.16
C ASN A 126 -23.91 3.90 -10.69
N PRO A 127 -23.96 2.63 -11.18
CA PRO A 127 -25.17 2.08 -11.78
C PRO A 127 -26.34 2.03 -10.79
N MET A 128 -26.03 1.96 -9.50
CA MET A 128 -27.02 1.85 -8.43
C MET A 128 -27.72 3.17 -8.13
N ARG A 129 -27.22 4.32 -8.63
CA ARG A 129 -27.97 5.59 -8.55
C ARG A 129 -29.15 5.64 -9.51
N HIS A 130 -29.12 4.81 -10.55
CA HIS A 130 -30.14 4.74 -11.59
C HIS A 130 -30.52 3.27 -11.88
N PRO A 131 -31.25 2.61 -10.94
CA PRO A 131 -31.72 1.24 -11.17
C PRO A 131 -32.49 1.11 -12.48
N THR A 132 -32.27 0.02 -13.21
CA THR A 132 -33.05 -0.27 -14.42
C THR A 132 -34.47 -0.70 -14.06
N GLU A 133 -35.42 -0.58 -15.00
CA GLU A 133 -36.80 -1.04 -14.80
C GLU A 133 -36.85 -2.53 -14.44
N GLU A 134 -36.01 -3.36 -15.07
CA GLU A 134 -35.91 -4.79 -14.78
C GLU A 134 -35.46 -5.07 -13.32
N GLN A 135 -34.45 -4.34 -12.83
CA GLN A 135 -33.99 -4.48 -11.44
C GLN A 135 -35.08 -4.06 -10.45
N LEU A 136 -35.82 -3.01 -10.79
CA LEU A 136 -36.90 -2.49 -9.97
C LEU A 136 -38.09 -3.45 -9.91
N GLU A 137 -38.52 -4.00 -11.04
CA GLU A 137 -39.58 -5.01 -11.10
C GLU A 137 -39.22 -6.26 -10.30
N LYS A 138 -37.98 -6.75 -10.46
CA LYS A 138 -37.46 -7.88 -9.69
C LYS A 138 -37.48 -7.59 -8.19
N PHE A 139 -37.00 -6.43 -7.77
CA PHE A 139 -37.00 -6.03 -6.36
C PHE A 139 -38.42 -5.95 -5.78
N ILE A 140 -39.36 -5.34 -6.50
CA ILE A 140 -40.76 -5.25 -6.03
C ILE A 140 -41.39 -6.65 -5.93
N ALA A 141 -41.09 -7.56 -6.85
CA ALA A 141 -41.54 -8.94 -6.78
C ALA A 141 -40.96 -9.65 -5.54
N GLU A 142 -39.65 -9.52 -5.29
CA GLU A 142 -39.00 -10.05 -4.08
C GLU A 142 -39.61 -9.49 -2.80
N GLN A 143 -39.91 -8.18 -2.73
CA GLN A 143 -40.54 -7.58 -1.55
C GLN A 143 -41.96 -8.09 -1.31
N LYS A 144 -42.72 -8.40 -2.37
CA LYS A 144 -44.06 -8.99 -2.24
C LYS A 144 -43.99 -10.40 -1.68
N GLU A 145 -43.08 -11.22 -2.20
CA GLU A 145 -42.86 -12.58 -1.71
C GLU A 145 -42.44 -12.57 -0.23
N LEU A 146 -41.49 -11.70 0.13
CA LEU A 146 -41.07 -11.51 1.52
C LEU A 146 -42.19 -11.01 2.43
N ALA A 147 -43.09 -10.15 1.91
CA ALA A 147 -44.23 -9.66 2.68
C ALA A 147 -45.29 -10.75 2.89
N GLU A 148 -45.46 -11.67 1.95
CA GLU A 148 -46.31 -12.86 2.12
C GLU A 148 -45.70 -13.81 3.16
N GLU A 149 -44.39 -14.07 3.09
CA GLU A 149 -43.68 -14.90 4.09
C GLU A 149 -43.74 -14.29 5.50
N ALA A 150 -43.51 -12.98 5.62
CA ALA A 150 -43.59 -12.26 6.90
C ALA A 150 -45.02 -12.18 7.46
N ALA A 151 -46.05 -12.32 6.62
CA ALA A 151 -47.43 -12.38 7.07
C ALA A 151 -47.77 -13.72 7.74
N ASP A 152 -47.06 -14.79 7.37
CA ASP A 152 -47.24 -16.15 7.88
C ASP A 152 -46.34 -16.47 9.09
N ASP A 153 -45.30 -15.67 9.34
CA ASP A 153 -44.36 -15.83 10.46
C ASP A 153 -44.43 -14.65 11.46
N GLU A 154 -45.01 -14.89 12.64
CA GLU A 154 -45.14 -13.88 13.71
C GLU A 154 -43.79 -13.39 14.28
N GLU A 155 -42.68 -14.07 13.99
CA GLU A 155 -41.33 -13.71 14.45
C GLU A 155 -40.61 -12.77 13.46
N MET A 156 -41.09 -12.66 12.22
CA MET A 156 -40.50 -11.83 11.18
C MET A 156 -40.98 -10.37 11.28
N GLU A 157 -40.08 -9.40 11.03
CA GLU A 157 -40.48 -8.00 10.96
C GLU A 157 -41.37 -7.73 9.74
N PRO A 158 -42.41 -6.87 9.87
CA PRO A 158 -43.32 -6.59 8.78
C PRO A 158 -42.59 -5.92 7.61
N VAL A 159 -42.64 -6.57 6.45
CA VAL A 159 -42.01 -6.07 5.22
C VAL A 159 -42.94 -5.07 4.53
N THR A 160 -42.41 -3.89 4.19
CA THR A 160 -43.16 -2.85 3.49
C THR A 160 -42.97 -2.97 1.98
N VAL A 161 -44.05 -3.25 1.26
CA VAL A 161 -44.03 -3.30 -0.21
C VAL A 161 -44.20 -1.89 -0.78
N PRO A 162 -43.34 -1.44 -1.71
CA PRO A 162 -43.49 -0.14 -2.36
C PRO A 162 -44.81 -0.02 -3.14
N ASN A 163 -45.52 1.11 -3.01
CA ASN A 163 -46.82 1.31 -3.65
C ASN A 163 -46.71 1.76 -5.12
N ASN A 164 -45.56 2.29 -5.51
CA ASN A 164 -45.30 2.83 -6.84
C ASN A 164 -43.82 2.65 -7.23
N MET A 165 -43.52 2.87 -8.51
CA MET A 165 -42.17 2.70 -9.05
C MET A 165 -41.14 3.64 -8.41
N GLU A 166 -41.56 4.83 -7.98
CA GLU A 166 -40.69 5.81 -7.35
C GLU A 166 -40.29 5.39 -5.93
N GLU A 167 -41.26 4.93 -5.13
CA GLU A 167 -40.99 4.32 -3.81
C GLU A 167 -40.12 3.08 -3.95
N GLY A 168 -40.37 2.24 -4.96
CA GLY A 168 -39.58 1.03 -5.18
C GLY A 168 -38.13 1.37 -5.56
N ARG A 169 -37.94 2.41 -6.37
CA ARG A 169 -36.60 2.90 -6.75
C ARG A 169 -35.84 3.41 -5.53
N LEU A 170 -36.48 4.20 -4.67
CA LEU A 170 -35.87 4.71 -3.44
C LEU A 170 -35.55 3.58 -2.46
N ALA A 171 -36.45 2.61 -2.29
CA ALA A 171 -36.25 1.45 -1.44
C ALA A 171 -35.11 0.54 -1.94
N LEU A 172 -34.99 0.33 -3.26
CA LEU A 172 -33.90 -0.43 -3.86
C LEU A 172 -32.54 0.27 -3.66
N ILE A 173 -32.48 1.58 -3.85
CA ILE A 173 -31.27 2.36 -3.57
C ILE A 173 -30.92 2.28 -2.08
N ALA A 174 -31.91 2.35 -1.19
CA ALA A 174 -31.70 2.21 0.25
C ALA A 174 -31.14 0.83 0.60
N LYS A 175 -31.68 -0.26 0.02
CA LYS A 175 -31.15 -1.62 0.16
C LYS A 175 -29.68 -1.70 -0.27
N TRP A 176 -29.32 -1.18 -1.45
CA TRP A 176 -27.93 -1.18 -1.91
C TRP A 176 -27.01 -0.30 -1.04
N THR A 177 -27.55 0.78 -0.48
CA THR A 177 -26.82 1.65 0.46
C THR A 177 -26.52 0.91 1.76
N GLU A 178 -27.48 0.11 2.27
CA GLU A 178 -27.30 -0.72 3.46
C GLU A 178 -26.29 -1.84 3.23
N GLU A 179 -26.39 -2.56 2.10
CA GLU A 179 -25.38 -3.54 1.68
C GLU A 179 -23.98 -2.90 1.58
N GLY A 180 -23.92 -1.68 1.04
CA GLY A 180 -22.72 -0.85 0.99
C GLY A 180 -22.16 -0.49 2.36
N ALA A 181 -23.02 -0.10 3.30
CA ALA A 181 -22.64 0.24 4.66
C ALA A 181 -22.11 -1.00 5.41
N ALA A 182 -22.65 -2.18 5.14
CA ALA A 182 -22.12 -3.44 5.66
C ALA A 182 -20.71 -3.74 5.10
N LEU A 183 -20.51 -3.56 3.79
CA LEU A 183 -19.18 -3.68 3.17
C LEU A 183 -18.18 -2.68 3.77
N TYR A 184 -18.59 -1.43 3.96
CA TYR A 184 -17.78 -0.39 4.60
C TYR A 184 -17.41 -0.78 6.04
N ALA A 185 -18.36 -1.32 6.81
CA ALA A 185 -18.14 -1.72 8.19
C ALA A 185 -17.06 -2.79 8.35
N VAL A 186 -16.95 -3.70 7.39
CA VAL A 186 -15.95 -4.78 7.38
C VAL A 186 -14.60 -4.27 6.86
N ASN A 187 -14.61 -3.52 5.74
CA ASN A 187 -13.39 -3.25 4.97
C ASN A 187 -12.75 -1.89 5.29
N CYS A 188 -13.57 -0.86 5.52
CA CYS A 188 -13.11 0.53 5.56
C CYS A 188 -13.09 1.12 6.98
N ARG A 189 -14.10 0.78 7.80
CA ARG A 189 -14.27 1.24 9.18
C ARG A 189 -13.03 1.08 10.07
N PRO A 190 -12.23 -0.01 9.99
CA PRO A 190 -11.03 -0.12 10.82
C PRO A 190 -10.07 1.07 10.69
N CYS A 191 -9.99 1.69 9.52
CA CYS A 191 -9.16 2.87 9.27
C CYS A 191 -9.99 4.16 9.24
N HIS A 192 -11.12 4.19 8.53
CA HIS A 192 -11.90 5.40 8.28
C HIS A 192 -12.94 5.72 9.37
N GLY A 193 -13.11 4.86 10.38
CA GLY A 193 -14.05 5.09 11.48
C GLY A 193 -15.49 4.69 11.13
N MET A 194 -16.37 4.65 12.15
CA MET A 194 -17.77 4.20 11.96
C MET A 194 -18.58 5.19 11.11
N GLN A 195 -18.31 6.48 11.23
CA GLN A 195 -19.03 7.56 10.54
C GLN A 195 -18.26 8.13 9.35
N ALA A 196 -17.24 7.42 8.87
CA ALA A 196 -16.32 7.90 7.84
C ALA A 196 -15.60 9.22 8.19
N ASP A 197 -15.25 9.39 9.47
CA ASP A 197 -14.62 10.57 10.04
C ASP A 197 -13.08 10.50 10.09
N GLY A 198 -12.49 9.41 9.64
CA GLY A 198 -11.05 9.19 9.60
C GLY A 198 -10.45 8.73 10.93
N VAL A 199 -11.27 8.46 11.96
CA VAL A 199 -10.82 8.05 13.30
C VAL A 199 -11.12 6.57 13.60
N GLY A 200 -10.74 5.69 12.68
CA GLY A 200 -10.77 4.24 12.92
C GLY A 200 -9.70 3.77 13.93
N PRO A 201 -9.91 2.62 14.61
CA PRO A 201 -8.94 2.08 15.57
C PRO A 201 -7.53 1.85 14.99
N MET A 202 -7.42 1.59 13.69
CA MET A 202 -6.16 1.40 12.97
C MET A 202 -5.57 2.71 12.42
N ALA A 203 -6.30 3.82 12.45
CA ALA A 203 -5.86 5.12 11.91
C ALA A 203 -4.62 5.67 12.64
N VAL A 204 -4.48 5.38 13.94
CA VAL A 204 -3.42 5.90 14.81
C VAL A 204 -2.02 5.42 14.39
N GLY A 205 -1.93 4.28 13.70
CA GLY A 205 -0.66 3.73 13.23
C GLY A 205 -0.07 4.43 12.00
N TRP A 206 -0.83 5.31 11.35
CA TRP A 206 -0.44 5.95 10.10
C TRP A 206 0.04 7.39 10.32
N ARG A 207 1.17 7.73 9.69
CA ARG A 207 1.70 9.11 9.69
C ARG A 207 0.77 10.10 8.99
N LEU A 208 0.08 9.63 7.96
CA LEU A 208 -1.00 10.35 7.27
C LEU A 208 -2.30 9.67 7.66
N GLN A 209 -3.15 10.37 8.40
CA GLN A 209 -4.44 9.84 8.81
C GLN A 209 -5.39 9.74 7.60
N PRO A 210 -6.30 8.76 7.61
CA PRO A 210 -7.41 8.72 6.66
C PRO A 210 -8.19 10.05 6.68
N ALA A 211 -8.65 10.49 5.50
CA ALA A 211 -9.39 11.73 5.39
C ALA A 211 -10.74 11.66 6.13
N ASN A 212 -11.15 12.78 6.72
CA ASN A 212 -12.47 12.93 7.32
C ASN A 212 -13.50 13.22 6.22
N PHE A 213 -14.26 12.22 5.81
CA PHE A 213 -15.25 12.34 4.75
C PHE A 213 -16.50 13.12 5.15
N ARG A 214 -16.69 13.39 6.44
CA ARG A 214 -17.76 14.27 6.94
C ARG A 214 -17.48 15.75 6.71
N ASP A 215 -16.21 16.11 6.44
CA ASP A 215 -15.85 17.48 6.09
C ASP A 215 -16.25 17.77 4.62
N PRO A 216 -17.09 18.77 4.34
CA PRO A 216 -17.46 19.15 2.97
C PRO A 216 -16.26 19.47 2.06
N GLY A 217 -15.11 19.79 2.65
CA GLY A 217 -13.85 20.04 1.93
C GLY A 217 -13.11 18.79 1.47
N THR A 218 -13.63 17.57 1.71
CA THR A 218 -12.96 16.31 1.36
C THR A 218 -13.67 15.56 0.23
N ILE A 219 -14.33 14.43 0.50
CA ILE A 219 -14.91 13.55 -0.51
C ILE A 219 -16.02 14.25 -1.31
N ALA A 220 -16.71 15.22 -0.72
CA ALA A 220 -17.75 15.99 -1.41
C ALA A 220 -17.20 16.92 -2.51
N THR A 221 -15.88 17.16 -2.55
CA THR A 221 -15.24 18.02 -3.55
C THR A 221 -14.82 17.28 -4.82
N ILE A 222 -14.88 15.95 -4.79
CA ILE A 222 -14.47 15.07 -5.90
C ILE A 222 -15.70 14.39 -6.52
N VAL A 223 -15.55 14.07 -7.80
CA VAL A 223 -16.54 13.31 -8.58
C VAL A 223 -16.53 11.83 -8.14
N GLU A 224 -17.65 11.14 -8.31
CA GLU A 224 -17.84 9.81 -7.73
C GLU A 224 -16.91 8.75 -8.35
N GLU A 225 -16.64 8.85 -9.66
CA GLU A 225 -15.70 8.00 -10.37
C GLU A 225 -14.27 8.10 -9.84
N TYR A 226 -13.90 9.27 -9.32
CA TYR A 226 -12.61 9.45 -8.66
C TYR A 226 -12.57 8.65 -7.36
N ALA A 227 -13.62 8.73 -6.53
CA ALA A 227 -13.73 7.93 -5.32
C ALA A 227 -13.70 6.42 -5.66
N PHE A 228 -14.38 6.01 -6.73
CA PHE A 228 -14.37 4.63 -7.22
C PHE A 228 -12.97 4.18 -7.61
N TRP A 229 -12.22 4.99 -8.36
CA TRP A 229 -10.83 4.71 -8.67
C TRP A 229 -9.96 4.59 -7.40
N ARG A 230 -10.14 5.48 -6.42
CA ARG A 230 -9.38 5.43 -5.16
C ARG A 230 -9.64 4.14 -4.38
N VAL A 231 -10.89 3.70 -4.30
CA VAL A 231 -11.27 2.41 -3.70
C VAL A 231 -10.66 1.26 -4.51
N SER A 232 -10.77 1.31 -5.82
CA SER A 232 -10.28 0.26 -6.72
C SER A 232 -8.78 0.01 -6.59
N LYS A 233 -7.99 1.08 -6.64
CA LYS A 233 -6.53 0.99 -6.81
C LYS A 233 -5.73 1.25 -5.53
N GLY A 234 -6.36 1.76 -4.48
CA GLY A 234 -5.68 2.03 -3.22
C GLY A 234 -4.46 2.96 -3.36
N GLY A 235 -3.45 2.73 -2.54
CA GLY A 235 -2.16 3.43 -2.60
C GLY A 235 -1.00 2.66 -3.25
N PRO A 236 -0.84 1.33 -3.05
CA PRO A 236 0.28 0.61 -3.65
C PRO A 236 0.26 0.65 -5.19
N GLY A 237 1.37 1.05 -5.80
CA GLY A 237 1.52 1.09 -7.26
C GLY A 237 1.05 2.39 -7.92
N LEU A 238 0.70 3.43 -7.16
CA LEU A 238 0.44 4.76 -7.72
C LEU A 238 1.71 5.39 -8.34
N PRO A 239 1.58 6.29 -9.33
CA PRO A 239 2.73 6.97 -9.95
C PRO A 239 3.56 7.72 -8.91
N SER A 240 4.87 7.85 -9.12
CA SER A 240 5.78 8.54 -8.20
C SER A 240 5.38 9.99 -7.90
N ALA A 241 4.64 10.64 -8.81
CA ALA A 241 4.04 11.96 -8.61
C ALA A 241 3.04 12.02 -7.44
N SER A 242 2.56 10.86 -6.98
CA SER A 242 1.66 10.71 -5.84
C SER A 242 2.41 10.70 -4.50
N THR A 243 3.75 10.62 -4.50
CA THR A 243 4.56 10.69 -3.28
C THR A 243 4.63 12.14 -2.77
N PRO A 244 4.46 12.41 -1.45
CA PRO A 244 4.50 11.47 -0.32
C PRO A 244 3.13 10.89 0.09
N TRP A 245 2.08 11.07 -0.70
CA TRP A 245 0.71 10.60 -0.42
C TRP A 245 0.48 9.15 -0.82
N ASP A 246 1.51 8.30 -0.74
CA ASP A 246 1.36 6.85 -0.87
C ASP A 246 0.44 6.37 0.26
N SER A 247 -0.85 6.27 -0.08
CA SER A 247 -1.88 5.87 0.85
C SER A 247 -1.59 4.44 1.33
N ALA A 248 -1.85 4.16 2.59
CA ALA A 248 -1.86 2.78 3.09
C ALA A 248 -3.13 2.01 2.69
N MET A 249 -4.04 2.66 1.96
CA MET A 249 -5.30 2.08 1.51
C MET A 249 -5.03 0.86 0.61
N PRO A 250 -5.61 -0.31 0.91
CA PRO A 250 -5.50 -1.51 0.08
C PRO A 250 -6.06 -1.33 -1.33
N ILE A 251 -5.66 -2.23 -2.22
CA ILE A 251 -6.18 -2.33 -3.58
C ILE A 251 -7.46 -3.20 -3.54
N TRP A 252 -8.63 -2.59 -3.39
CA TRP A 252 -9.86 -3.37 -3.17
C TRP A 252 -10.37 -4.09 -4.41
N ASP A 253 -9.88 -3.77 -5.61
CA ASP A 253 -10.27 -4.51 -6.82
C ASP A 253 -9.76 -5.98 -6.86
N LEU A 254 -8.90 -6.35 -5.92
CA LEU A 254 -8.42 -7.73 -5.75
C LEU A 254 -9.39 -8.58 -4.92
N ASP A 255 -10.13 -7.95 -4.01
CA ASP A 255 -10.95 -8.65 -3.00
C ASP A 255 -12.45 -8.39 -3.17
N LEU A 256 -12.83 -7.26 -3.79
CA LEU A 256 -14.22 -6.84 -3.99
C LEU A 256 -14.53 -6.72 -5.49
N THR A 257 -15.69 -7.22 -5.86
CA THR A 257 -16.26 -7.04 -7.20
C THR A 257 -16.53 -5.57 -7.50
N GLU A 258 -16.75 -5.23 -8.78
CA GLU A 258 -17.14 -3.88 -9.18
C GLU A 258 -18.45 -3.43 -8.52
N ASP A 259 -19.48 -4.28 -8.54
CA ASP A 259 -20.77 -4.03 -7.88
C ASP A 259 -20.60 -3.76 -6.38
N GLU A 260 -19.82 -4.59 -5.68
CA GLU A 260 -19.56 -4.38 -4.25
C GLU A 260 -18.84 -3.06 -3.98
N ARG A 261 -17.90 -2.65 -4.83
CA ARG A 261 -17.21 -1.36 -4.68
C ARG A 261 -18.14 -0.18 -4.95
N TRP A 262 -19.08 -0.29 -5.89
CA TRP A 262 -20.11 0.73 -6.11
C TRP A 262 -21.10 0.84 -4.94
N LYS A 263 -21.55 -0.29 -4.37
CA LYS A 263 -22.34 -0.32 -3.13
C LYS A 263 -21.58 0.31 -1.98
N LEU A 264 -20.32 -0.09 -1.80
CA LEU A 264 -19.46 0.44 -0.75
C LEU A 264 -19.39 1.97 -0.80
N LEU A 265 -19.26 2.57 -1.99
CA LEU A 265 -19.32 4.02 -2.13
C LEU A 265 -20.66 4.62 -1.74
N LEU A 266 -21.80 4.01 -2.12
CA LEU A 266 -23.11 4.47 -1.66
C LEU A 266 -23.18 4.51 -0.13
N GLY A 267 -22.74 3.43 0.51
CA GLY A 267 -22.67 3.32 1.97
C GLY A 267 -21.72 4.35 2.59
N GLU A 268 -20.55 4.57 1.99
CA GLU A 268 -19.57 5.56 2.46
C GLU A 268 -20.13 6.99 2.43
N TYR A 269 -20.73 7.41 1.32
CA TYR A 269 -21.38 8.72 1.20
C TYR A 269 -22.55 8.87 2.19
N PHE A 270 -23.35 7.82 2.35
CA PHE A 270 -24.43 7.79 3.34
C PHE A 270 -23.93 7.96 4.77
N LEU A 271 -22.90 7.21 5.18
CA LEU A 271 -22.29 7.30 6.52
C LEU A 271 -21.61 8.65 6.76
N ALA A 272 -20.95 9.19 5.74
CA ALA A 272 -20.32 10.50 5.78
C ALA A 272 -21.35 11.65 5.85
N GLY A 273 -22.59 11.41 5.40
CA GLY A 273 -23.66 12.40 5.36
C GLY A 273 -23.47 13.44 4.27
N VAL A 274 -22.73 13.11 3.21
CA VAL A 274 -22.42 14.00 2.08
C VAL A 274 -22.68 13.27 0.75
N GLY A 275 -22.86 14.02 -0.33
CA GLY A 275 -22.97 13.47 -1.68
C GLY A 275 -21.71 13.73 -2.52
N PRO A 276 -21.52 12.99 -3.62
CA PRO A 276 -20.43 13.27 -4.56
C PRO A 276 -20.64 14.62 -5.24
N ARG A 277 -19.54 15.23 -5.67
CA ARG A 277 -19.58 16.46 -6.48
C ARG A 277 -20.36 16.21 -7.77
N GLN A 278 -21.35 17.07 -8.02
CA GLN A 278 -22.05 17.10 -9.30
C GLN A 278 -21.20 17.83 -10.34
N THR A 279 -21.11 17.30 -11.55
CA THR A 279 -20.44 17.96 -12.67
C THR A 279 -21.29 19.14 -13.16
N GLU A 280 -20.65 20.26 -13.48
CA GLU A 280 -21.34 21.39 -14.10
C GLU A 280 -21.69 21.00 -15.54
N LYS A 281 -22.98 20.96 -15.86
CA LYS A 281 -23.43 20.83 -17.24
C LYS A 281 -23.18 22.17 -17.92
N LEU A 282 -22.26 22.19 -18.89
CA LEU A 282 -22.10 23.33 -19.79
C LEU A 282 -23.35 23.38 -20.67
N GLU A 283 -24.21 24.37 -20.44
CA GLU A 283 -25.34 24.70 -21.32
C GLU A 283 -24.87 25.23 -22.68
#